data_AF-A0A7U9RVF9-F1
#
_entry.id   AF-A0A7U9RVF9-F1
#
_cell.length_a   1.000
_cell.length_b   1.000
_cell.length_c   1.000
_cell.angle_alpha   90.00
_cell.angle_beta   90.00
_cell.angle_gamma   90.00
#
_symmetry.space_group_name_H-M   'P 1'
#
loop_
_entity.id
_entity.type
_entity.pdbx_description
1 polymer ?
#
loop_
_entity_poly.entity_id
_entity_poly.type
_entity_poly.pdbx_seq_one_letter_code
_entity_poly.pdbx_strand_id
1 'polypeptide(L)'
;MLFCFKEEWNFNDEEYYYAVGQLVYYFLSKSKSAKKPLSMANQFLNADNDKLIKDKICQMFKRYNHAIDLEKDSRAKNVIHHVLMYEPECKKVMQRELIAGLTADNAFYVKKEE
;
A
#
# COMPACT_ATOMS: atom_id res chain seq x y z
N MET A 1 -23.00 8.96 -9.35
CA MET A 1 -21.54 8.84 -9.11
C MET A 1 -21.17 9.90 -8.08
N LEU A 2 -21.15 9.53 -6.80
CA LEU A 2 -20.82 10.44 -5.71
C LEU A 2 -19.29 10.56 -5.64
N PHE A 3 -18.78 11.68 -6.14
CA PHE A 3 -17.40 12.12 -5.96
C PHE A 3 -17.33 13.07 -4.76
N CYS A 4 -16.20 13.04 -4.05
CA CYS A 4 -15.73 13.97 -3.02
C CYS A 4 -16.32 13.88 -1.60
N PHE A 5 -15.50 13.34 -0.69
CA PHE A 5 -14.97 14.20 0.38
C PHE A 5 -13.45 14.18 0.28
N LYS A 6 -12.87 15.34 -0.07
CA LYS A 6 -11.44 15.64 -0.04
C LYS A 6 -10.97 15.60 1.41
N GLU A 7 -10.18 14.61 1.78
CA GLU A 7 -8.89 14.92 2.37
C GLU A 7 -7.87 14.75 1.24
N GLU A 8 -7.36 15.86 0.71
CA GLU A 8 -6.27 15.84 -0.27
C GLU A 8 -5.00 15.40 0.47
N TRP A 9 -4.83 14.09 0.64
CA TRP A 9 -3.49 13.53 0.71
C TRP A 9 -2.85 13.76 -0.67
N ASN A 10 -2.23 14.91 -0.83
CA ASN A 10 -1.39 15.23 -1.98
C ASN A 10 -0.08 14.47 -1.81
N PHE A 11 -0.06 13.23 -2.28
CA PHE A 11 1.20 12.55 -2.52
C PHE A 11 1.99 13.28 -3.61
N ASN A 12 3.29 13.41 -3.40
CA ASN A 12 4.22 13.38 -4.52
C ASN A 12 4.60 11.92 -4.86
N ASP A 13 5.27 11.70 -5.99
CA ASP A 13 5.65 10.35 -6.44
C ASP A 13 6.48 9.57 -5.40
N GLU A 14 7.35 10.25 -4.64
CA GLU A 14 8.17 9.61 -3.60
C GLU A 14 7.30 9.11 -2.44
N GLU A 15 6.43 9.97 -1.93
CA GLU A 15 5.49 9.64 -0.86
C GLU A 15 4.49 8.56 -1.31
N TYR A 16 4.09 8.61 -2.58
CA TYR A 16 3.27 7.58 -3.21
C TYR A 16 3.95 6.21 -3.17
N TYR A 17 5.18 6.08 -3.67
CA TYR A 17 5.88 4.80 -3.69
C TYR A 17 6.26 4.34 -2.27
N TYR A 18 6.55 5.27 -1.36
CA TYR A 18 6.70 4.96 0.06
C TYR A 18 5.41 4.36 0.65
N ALA A 19 4.25 4.97 0.38
CA ALA A 19 2.95 4.47 0.81
C ALA A 19 2.61 3.10 0.19
N VAL A 20 3.01 2.86 -1.07
CA VAL A 20 2.92 1.52 -1.68
C VAL A 20 3.70 0.49 -0.85
N GLY A 21 4.95 0.80 -0.47
CA GLY A 21 5.75 -0.08 0.38
C GLY A 21 5.08 -0.40 1.72
N GLN A 22 4.58 0.63 2.40
CA GLN A 22 3.84 0.52 3.65
C GLN A 22 2.58 -0.36 3.49
N LEU A 23 1.86 -0.22 2.37
CA LEU A 23 0.68 -1.02 2.07
C LEU A 23 1.02 -2.48 1.76
N VAL A 24 2.13 -2.74 1.07
CA VAL A 24 2.61 -4.11 0.83
C VAL A 24 2.93 -4.81 2.15
N TYR A 25 3.63 -4.15 3.07
CA TYR A 25 3.86 -4.70 4.43
C TYR A 25 2.54 -5.03 5.11
N TYR A 26 1.56 -4.10 5.08
CA TYR A 26 0.25 -4.31 5.68
C TYR A 26 -0.47 -5.54 5.11
N PHE A 27 -0.45 -5.77 3.79
CA PHE A 27 -1.04 -6.98 3.24
C PHE A 27 -0.31 -8.25 3.68
N LEU A 28 1.03 -8.22 3.72
CA LEU A 28 1.82 -9.36 4.17
C LEU A 28 1.56 -9.69 5.64
N SER A 29 1.35 -8.69 6.49
CA SER A 29 1.06 -8.89 7.91
C SER A 29 -0.27 -9.66 8.11
N LYS A 30 -1.27 -9.45 7.25
CA LYS A 30 -2.58 -10.14 7.26
C LYS A 30 -2.50 -11.61 6.85
N SER A 31 -1.40 -12.05 6.24
CA SER A 31 -1.19 -13.47 5.93
C SER A 31 -1.18 -14.32 7.19
N LYS A 32 -1.86 -15.48 7.16
CA LYS A 32 -1.81 -16.49 8.23
C LYS A 32 -0.65 -17.48 8.07
N SER A 33 0.18 -17.32 7.03
CA SER A 33 1.35 -18.17 6.81
C SER A 33 2.34 -18.04 7.97
N ALA A 34 2.87 -19.17 8.44
CA ALA A 34 3.89 -19.22 9.49
C ALA A 34 5.21 -18.53 9.07
N LYS A 35 5.52 -18.56 7.77
CA LYS A 35 6.66 -17.86 7.18
C LYS A 35 6.18 -16.75 6.25
N LYS A 36 6.70 -15.53 6.45
CA LYS A 36 6.39 -14.33 5.67
C LYS A 36 7.69 -13.68 5.18
N PRO A 37 8.48 -14.36 4.34
CA PRO A 37 9.74 -13.79 3.87
C PRO A 37 9.46 -12.54 3.02
N LEU A 38 10.35 -11.55 3.09
CA LEU A 38 10.25 -10.33 2.26
C LEU A 38 10.26 -10.63 0.76
N SER A 39 10.72 -11.81 0.32
CA SER A 39 10.61 -12.26 -1.07
C SER A 39 9.16 -12.34 -1.57
N MET A 40 8.15 -12.39 -0.69
CA MET A 40 6.75 -12.25 -1.09
C MET A 40 6.42 -10.87 -1.69
N ALA A 41 7.21 -9.84 -1.36
CA ALA A 41 7.11 -8.52 -1.94
C ALA A 41 7.77 -8.40 -3.32
N ASN A 42 8.52 -9.42 -3.79
CA ASN A 42 9.22 -9.36 -5.08
C ASN A 42 8.29 -9.11 -6.27
N GLN A 43 7.01 -9.49 -6.18
CA GLN A 43 6.04 -9.17 -7.22
C GLN A 43 5.78 -7.65 -7.39
N PHE A 44 6.10 -6.85 -6.37
CA PHE A 44 6.06 -5.39 -6.39
C PHE A 44 7.43 -4.80 -6.70
N LEU A 45 8.50 -5.35 -6.10
CA LEU A 45 9.88 -4.91 -6.34
C LEU A 45 10.34 -5.16 -7.78
N ASN A 46 9.82 -6.19 -8.43
CA ASN A 46 10.11 -6.49 -9.83
C ASN A 46 9.12 -5.82 -10.80
N ALA A 47 8.16 -5.04 -10.30
CA ALA A 47 7.25 -4.31 -11.18
C ALA A 47 8.00 -3.14 -11.83
N ASP A 48 7.84 -3.01 -13.15
CA ASP A 48 8.51 -2.01 -13.97
C ASP A 48 7.67 -0.74 -14.17
N ASN A 49 6.37 -0.81 -13.86
CA ASN A 49 5.44 0.30 -13.99
C ASN A 49 4.33 0.29 -12.92
N ASP A 50 3.73 1.46 -12.71
CA ASP A 50 2.66 1.71 -11.75
C ASP A 50 1.41 0.83 -11.97
N LYS A 51 0.99 0.65 -13.22
CA LYS A 51 -0.18 -0.17 -13.55
C LYS A 51 -0.03 -1.59 -13.02
N LEU A 52 1.15 -2.20 -13.19
CA LEU A 52 1.44 -3.52 -12.66
C LEU A 52 1.40 -3.54 -11.12
N ILE A 53 1.90 -2.50 -10.45
CA ILE A 53 1.80 -2.37 -8.99
C ILE A 53 0.33 -2.35 -8.55
N LYS A 54 -0.51 -1.52 -9.17
CA LYS A 54 -1.94 -1.42 -8.85
C LYS A 54 -2.69 -2.73 -9.10
N ASP A 55 -2.35 -3.44 -10.18
CA ASP A 55 -2.90 -4.77 -10.45
C ASP A 55 -2.55 -5.78 -9.33
N LYS A 56 -1.31 -5.73 -8.83
CA LYS A 56 -0.87 -6.57 -7.70
C LYS A 56 -1.50 -6.15 -6.37
N ILE A 57 -1.70 -4.86 -6.13
CA ILE A 57 -2.45 -4.36 -4.96
C ILE A 57 -3.89 -4.87 -5.00
N CYS A 58 -4.56 -4.80 -6.15
CA CYS A 58 -5.91 -5.34 -6.32
C CYS A 58 -5.96 -6.85 -6.03
N GLN A 59 -4.95 -7.61 -6.47
CA GLN A 59 -4.84 -9.04 -6.16
C GLN A 59 -4.65 -9.30 -4.66
N MET A 60 -3.83 -8.50 -3.97
CA MET A 60 -3.66 -8.60 -2.52
C MET A 60 -4.90 -8.20 -1.74
N PHE A 61 -5.60 -7.15 -2.16
CA PHE A 61 -6.86 -6.77 -1.54
C PHE A 61 -7.87 -7.91 -1.62
N LYS A 62 -8.09 -8.49 -2.82
CA LYS A 62 -8.99 -9.66 -2.97
C LYS A 62 -8.58 -10.85 -2.10
N ARG A 63 -7.27 -11.07 -1.95
CA ARG A 63 -6.73 -12.17 -1.13
C ARG A 63 -6.97 -11.96 0.37
N TYR A 64 -6.82 -10.74 0.87
CA TYR A 64 -6.80 -10.44 2.31
C TYR A 64 -7.99 -9.65 2.83
N ASN A 65 -8.96 -9.28 1.98
CA ASN A 65 -10.14 -8.50 2.38
C ASN A 65 -10.91 -9.10 3.56
N HIS A 66 -10.94 -10.43 3.70
CA HIS A 66 -11.55 -11.15 4.81
C HIS A 66 -10.91 -10.84 6.19
N ALA A 67 -9.72 -10.23 6.21
CA ALA A 67 -8.98 -9.84 7.42
C ALA A 67 -8.91 -8.31 7.59
N ILE A 68 -9.68 -7.55 6.80
CA ILE A 68 -9.80 -6.09 6.87
C ILE A 68 -11.22 -5.77 7.31
N ASP A 69 -11.34 -5.15 8.48
CA ASP A 69 -12.61 -4.76 9.05
C ASP A 69 -13.16 -3.52 8.34
N LEU A 70 -14.45 -3.55 7.98
CA LEU A 70 -15.08 -2.48 7.20
C LEU A 70 -15.10 -1.14 7.94
N GLU A 71 -15.25 -1.15 9.26
CA GLU A 71 -15.43 0.05 10.09
C GLU A 71 -14.14 0.43 10.82
N LYS A 72 -13.38 -0.56 11.30
CA LYS A 72 -12.22 -0.33 12.17
C LYS A 72 -10.93 -0.08 11.40
N ASP A 73 -10.78 -0.61 10.18
CA ASP A 73 -9.57 -0.45 9.37
C ASP A 73 -9.66 0.76 8.40
N SER A 74 -10.25 1.88 8.85
CA SER A 74 -10.45 3.09 8.04
C SER A 74 -9.15 3.64 7.46
N ARG A 75 -8.06 3.64 8.23
CA ARG A 75 -6.73 4.06 7.75
C ARG A 75 -6.23 3.21 6.58
N ALA A 76 -6.34 1.88 6.69
CA ALA A 76 -5.94 0.98 5.62
C ALA A 76 -6.78 1.19 4.36
N LYS A 77 -8.11 1.32 4.52
CA LYS A 77 -9.03 1.61 3.40
C LYS A 77 -8.68 2.93 2.70
N ASN A 78 -8.37 3.97 3.46
CA ASN A 78 -8.01 5.28 2.91
C ASN A 78 -6.70 5.19 2.11
N VAL A 79 -5.64 4.58 2.66
CA VAL A 79 -4.37 4.43 1.92
C VAL A 79 -4.55 3.57 0.68
N ILE A 80 -5.31 2.47 0.75
CA ILE A 80 -5.63 1.65 -0.44
C ILE A 80 -6.33 2.50 -1.50
N HIS A 81 -7.33 3.30 -1.11
CA HIS A 81 -8.04 4.19 -2.02
C HIS A 81 -7.09 5.19 -2.68
N HIS A 82 -6.29 5.92 -1.89
CA HIS A 82 -5.35 6.91 -2.41
C HIS A 82 -4.31 6.27 -3.34
N VAL A 83 -3.73 5.13 -2.96
CA VAL A 83 -2.73 4.44 -3.79
C VAL A 83 -3.30 3.96 -5.12
N LEU A 84 -4.56 3.51 -5.15
CA LEU A 84 -5.20 3.06 -6.39
C LEU A 84 -5.62 4.22 -7.29
N MET A 85 -5.95 5.38 -6.72
CA MET A 85 -6.42 6.56 -7.45
C MET A 85 -5.30 7.53 -7.85
N TYR A 86 -4.14 7.48 -7.20
CA TYR A 86 -3.01 8.34 -7.52
C TYR A 86 -2.39 7.99 -8.88
N GLU A 87 -2.08 8.99 -9.70
CA GLU A 87 -1.40 8.81 -10.99
C GLU A 87 0.00 9.44 -10.89
N PRO A 88 1.08 8.63 -10.79
CA PRO A 88 2.43 9.19 -10.67
C PRO A 88 2.89 9.85 -11.97
N GLU A 89 3.62 10.95 -11.85
CA GLU A 89 4.19 11.67 -13.00
C GLU A 89 5.42 10.95 -13.57
N CYS A 90 6.18 10.28 -12.70
CA CYS A 90 7.36 9.54 -13.08
C CYS A 90 7.02 8.28 -13.89
N LYS A 91 7.85 8.01 -14.91
CA LYS A 91 7.65 6.87 -15.82
C LYS A 91 8.17 5.54 -15.25
N LYS A 92 8.95 5.58 -14.17
CA LYS A 92 9.61 4.41 -13.59
C LYS A 92 9.23 4.31 -12.12
N VAL A 93 9.03 3.08 -11.67
CA VAL A 93 8.81 2.79 -10.26
C VAL A 93 10.00 3.29 -9.44
N MET A 94 9.73 4.11 -8.43
CA MET A 94 10.73 4.59 -7.49
C MET A 94 11.02 3.52 -6.43
N GLN A 95 11.90 2.58 -6.81
CA GLN A 95 12.19 1.37 -6.03
C GLN A 95 12.76 1.66 -4.65
N ARG A 96 13.54 2.74 -4.50
CA ARG A 96 14.16 3.10 -3.21
C ARG A 96 13.09 3.44 -2.18
N GLU A 97 12.09 4.20 -2.59
CA GLU A 97 10.99 4.71 -1.77
C GLU A 97 10.04 3.58 -1.41
N LEU A 98 9.74 2.71 -2.39
CA LEU A 98 8.98 1.47 -2.15
C LEU A 98 9.68 0.58 -1.12
N ILE A 99 10.98 0.32 -1.27
CA ILE A 99 11.75 -0.50 -0.32
C ILE A 99 11.80 0.17 1.05
N ALA A 100 12.00 1.50 1.11
CA ALA A 100 12.01 2.25 2.36
C ALA A 100 10.66 2.12 3.09
N GLY A 101 9.55 2.29 2.37
CA GLY A 101 8.21 2.12 2.92
C GLY A 101 7.91 0.69 3.38
N LEU A 102 8.41 -0.31 2.66
CA LEU A 102 8.24 -1.74 3.01
C LEU A 102 8.99 -2.13 4.28
N THR A 103 10.12 -1.48 4.57
CA THR A 103 11.06 -1.86 5.63
C THR A 103 10.99 -0.98 6.87
N ALA A 104 10.43 0.22 6.77
CA ALA A 104 10.18 1.10 7.91
C ALA A 104 9.11 0.52 8.85
N ASP A 105 9.11 1.03 10.09
CA ASP A 105 8.01 0.77 11.02
C ASP A 105 6.69 1.15 10.38
N ASN A 106 5.74 0.22 10.46
CA ASN A 106 4.59 0.31 9.61
C ASN A 106 3.53 1.23 10.22
N ALA A 107 3.16 2.28 9.47
CA ALA A 107 2.27 3.35 9.92
C ALA A 107 0.85 2.87 10.27
N PHE A 108 0.45 1.68 9.79
CA PHE A 108 -0.84 1.08 10.18
C PHE A 108 -0.84 0.53 11.60
N TYR A 109 0.34 0.29 12.20
CA TYR A 109 0.48 -0.30 13.54
C TYR A 109 1.08 0.64 14.58
N VAL A 110 1.48 1.86 14.18
CA VAL A 110 1.88 2.90 15.14
C VAL A 110 0.67 3.23 16.00
N LYS A 111 0.77 2.92 17.30
CA LYS A 111 -0.21 3.37 18.30
C LYS A 111 -0.15 4.89 18.34
N LYS A 112 -1.31 5.56 18.32
CA LYS A 112 -1.33 6.98 18.70
C LYS A 112 -0.94 7.02 20.18
N GLU A 113 0.13 7.73 20.51
CA GLU A 113 0.29 8.18 21.89
C GLU A 113 -0.94 9.04 22.21
N GLU A 114 -1.63 8.68 23.30
CA GLU A 114 -2.77 9.43 23.84
C GLU A 114 -2.32 10.77 24.42
#